data_AF-A0A1F6JWK3-F1
#
_entry.id   AF-A0A1F6JWK3-F1
#
_cell.length_a   1.000
_cell.length_b   1.000
_cell.length_c   1.000
_cell.angle_alpha   90.00
_cell.angle_beta   90.00
_cell.angle_gamma   90.00
#
_symmetry.space_group_name_H-M   'P 1'
#
loop_
_entity.id
_entity.type
_entity.pdbx_description
1 polymer ?
#
loop_
_entity_poly.entity_id
_entity_poly.type
_entity_poly.pdbx_seq_one_letter_code
_entity_poly.pdbx_strand_id
1 'polypeptide(L)'
;MGDKINNRVMIEDERIVAPDPLSETVELVQMTPEELFDFNSQARSLLLNAINKNGIFASEDPRFHHRFGRDTFITAYFIAESIKYSPQEELWQRTKKAVFNFWEHQLPNGQAPHEIKPFNKRDATKRFYYRNGDNLVNDDSVDATPLALIVTPMFIETEEELEQFIPKANKALDWMIQNIETYSGWLSYKYNRKNGGLVNQGWMDSKDSIKWRSIRFPPDPIALVEVQAYAWKALRVWSDIFAQRDPQRSKDLRERAEDLKRRFNENFTLEDDRGVYLAHGLDGTGSQIRSISINPGLGLWANYKGESIIKSEVIPFVVRRIMSDELFDETAGIRTFGRYQRTFDKEGYHSGQDVFWPVTSYMIADGLIKLGFVQEGEKVRRAPRTAIKLFGSFIEQFTRENGSYVLFNNGHEESCRNQTWTIAGFYLESSMDLGSAPRA
;
A
#
# COMPACT_ATOMS: atom_id res chain seq x y z
N MET A 1 41.15 11.22 65.43
CA MET A 1 39.86 11.82 65.85
C MET A 1 39.44 12.70 64.70
N GLY A 2 38.63 12.19 63.76
CA GLY A 2 37.16 12.32 63.78
C GLY A 2 36.83 13.65 63.07
N ASP A 3 36.13 13.75 61.93
CA ASP A 3 35.09 12.91 61.37
C ASP A 3 35.07 12.97 59.83
N LYS A 4 34.63 11.87 59.22
CA LYS A 4 34.24 11.77 57.81
C LYS A 4 32.85 12.38 57.63
N ILE A 5 32.70 13.32 56.70
CA ILE A 5 31.38 13.66 56.14
C ILE A 5 31.42 13.37 54.63
N ASN A 6 30.71 12.30 54.28
CA ASN A 6 30.41 11.87 52.91
C ASN A 6 29.45 12.89 52.27
N ASN A 7 29.87 13.59 51.21
CA ASN A 7 28.93 14.19 50.28
C ASN A 7 28.52 13.14 49.24
N ARG A 8 27.47 12.37 49.55
CA ARG A 8 26.65 11.68 48.56
C ARG A 8 25.81 12.75 47.87
N VAL A 9 26.07 12.99 46.58
CA VAL A 9 25.14 13.71 45.71
C VAL A 9 23.93 12.79 45.52
N MET A 10 22.85 13.10 46.23
CA MET A 10 21.52 12.57 45.96
C MET A 10 21.03 13.30 44.71
N ILE A 11 21.10 12.65 43.56
CA ILE A 11 20.31 13.06 42.39
C ILE A 11 18.90 12.55 42.71
N GLU A 12 18.02 13.45 43.12
CA GLU A 12 16.59 13.16 43.17
C GLU A 12 16.13 12.89 41.74
N ASP A 13 15.79 11.63 41.50
CA ASP A 13 15.15 11.10 40.31
C ASP A 13 13.74 11.69 40.24
N GLU A 14 13.61 12.93 39.75
CA GLU A 14 12.35 13.47 39.25
C GLU A 14 11.93 12.63 38.04
N ARG A 15 11.30 11.49 38.33
CA ARG A 15 10.49 10.78 37.35
C ARG A 15 9.40 11.75 36.94
N ILE A 16 9.60 12.38 35.79
CA ILE A 16 8.53 12.97 35.00
C ILE A 16 7.54 11.83 34.77
N VAL A 17 6.49 11.80 35.58
CA VAL A 17 5.30 11.00 35.34
C VAL A 17 4.81 11.47 33.97
N ALA A 18 4.87 10.58 32.98
CA ALA A 18 4.31 10.85 31.67
C ALA A 18 2.84 11.27 31.88
N PRO A 19 2.39 12.38 31.26
CA PRO A 19 0.99 12.75 31.37
C PRO A 19 0.13 11.60 30.83
N ASP A 20 -0.92 11.31 31.59
CA ASP A 20 -2.01 10.37 31.30
C ASP A 20 -2.43 10.49 29.82
N PRO A 21 -2.51 9.40 29.03
CA PRO A 21 -2.88 9.51 27.62
C PRO A 21 -4.35 9.90 27.49
N LEU A 22 -4.58 11.18 27.20
CA LEU A 22 -5.72 11.78 26.48
C LEU A 22 -7.01 10.94 26.49
N SER A 23 -7.87 11.16 27.49
CA SER A 23 -9.27 10.70 27.43
C SER A 23 -10.14 11.71 26.67
N GLU A 24 -10.15 11.63 25.34
CA GLU A 24 -11.24 12.16 24.48
C GLU A 24 -11.39 11.20 23.29
N THR A 25 -12.10 10.09 23.51
CA THR A 25 -12.14 8.92 22.62
C THR A 25 -13.20 9.07 21.54
N VAL A 26 -12.82 9.01 20.26
CA VAL A 26 -13.77 8.67 19.19
C VAL A 26 -14.27 7.26 19.46
N GLU A 27 -15.56 7.12 19.74
CA GLU A 27 -16.20 5.82 19.94
C GLU A 27 -16.31 5.06 18.61
N LEU A 28 -16.28 3.73 18.70
CA LEU A 28 -16.47 2.86 17.55
C LEU A 28 -17.88 3.07 16.98
N VAL A 29 -17.97 3.64 15.78
CA VAL A 29 -19.27 3.84 15.12
C VAL A 29 -19.55 2.62 14.24
N GLN A 30 -20.46 1.77 14.71
CA GLN A 30 -21.00 0.68 13.91
C GLN A 30 -21.99 1.22 12.88
N MET A 31 -21.91 0.70 11.65
CA MET A 31 -22.96 0.90 10.64
C MET A 31 -24.09 -0.10 10.89
N THR A 32 -25.33 0.35 10.87
CA THR A 32 -26.49 -0.56 10.82
C THR A 32 -26.48 -1.33 9.50
N PRO A 33 -27.21 -2.45 9.39
CA PRO A 33 -27.33 -3.17 8.11
C PRO A 33 -27.86 -2.30 6.95
N GLU A 34 -28.77 -1.37 7.25
CA GLU A 34 -29.33 -0.42 6.27
C GLU A 34 -28.26 0.60 5.83
N GLU A 35 -27.55 1.21 6.77
CA GLU A 35 -26.46 2.14 6.44
C GLU A 35 -25.35 1.44 5.63
N LEU A 36 -25.00 0.21 6.00
CA LEU A 36 -23.99 -0.58 5.27
C LEU A 36 -24.44 -0.85 3.83
N PHE A 37 -25.71 -1.18 3.63
CA PHE A 37 -26.29 -1.37 2.29
C PHE A 37 -26.28 -0.08 1.47
N ASP A 38 -26.62 1.05 2.08
CA ASP A 38 -26.64 2.35 1.42
C ASP A 38 -25.22 2.79 1.00
N PHE A 39 -24.25 2.71 1.90
CA PHE A 39 -22.85 3.00 1.57
C PHE A 39 -22.29 2.02 0.52
N ASN A 40 -22.65 0.73 0.56
CA ASN A 40 -22.23 -0.24 -0.46
C ASN A 40 -22.81 0.13 -1.84
N SER A 41 -24.09 0.50 -1.89
CA SER A 41 -24.77 0.94 -3.11
C SER A 41 -24.16 2.22 -3.67
N GLN A 42 -23.84 3.18 -2.79
CA GLN A 42 -23.13 4.42 -3.14
C GLN A 42 -21.73 4.10 -3.70
N ALA A 43 -20.98 3.21 -3.04
CA ALA A 43 -19.65 2.81 -3.48
C ALA A 43 -19.70 2.23 -4.90
N ARG A 44 -20.63 1.31 -5.18
CA ARG A 44 -20.82 0.77 -6.53
C ARG A 44 -21.10 1.86 -7.57
N SER A 45 -22.00 2.80 -7.25
CA SER A 45 -22.32 3.91 -8.16
C SER A 45 -21.11 4.78 -8.46
N LEU A 46 -20.30 5.09 -7.43
CA LEU A 46 -19.09 5.88 -7.60
C LEU A 46 -18.02 5.14 -8.40
N LEU A 47 -17.86 3.82 -8.21
CA LEU A 47 -16.94 3.02 -9.03
C LEU A 47 -17.35 3.01 -10.51
N LEU A 48 -18.64 2.91 -10.81
CA LEU A 48 -19.12 2.98 -12.19
C LEU A 48 -18.85 4.34 -12.84
N ASN A 49 -18.81 5.43 -12.07
CA ASN A 49 -18.47 6.76 -12.58
C ASN A 49 -16.95 6.93 -12.77
N ALA A 50 -16.17 6.52 -11.76
CA ALA A 50 -14.71 6.64 -11.75
C ALA A 50 -14.02 5.70 -12.75
N ILE A 51 -14.74 4.71 -13.31
CA ILE A 51 -14.21 3.75 -14.28
C ILE A 51 -14.92 3.93 -15.62
N ASN A 52 -14.17 4.38 -16.61
CA ASN A 52 -14.69 4.55 -17.96
C ASN A 52 -13.70 4.01 -19.02
N LYS A 53 -14.04 4.20 -20.29
CA LYS A 53 -13.25 3.68 -21.42
C LYS A 53 -11.78 4.12 -21.42
N ASN A 54 -11.45 5.23 -20.77
CA ASN A 54 -10.10 5.77 -20.74
C ASN A 54 -9.23 5.19 -19.61
N GLY A 55 -9.84 4.60 -18.58
CA GLY A 55 -9.12 4.02 -17.44
C GLY A 55 -9.92 4.09 -16.12
N ILE A 56 -9.22 3.77 -15.04
CA ILE A 56 -9.65 3.99 -13.66
C ILE A 56 -9.04 5.32 -13.20
N PHE A 57 -9.87 6.27 -12.78
CA PHE A 57 -9.41 7.55 -12.23
C PHE A 57 -9.18 7.42 -10.73
N ALA A 58 -8.13 8.05 -10.20
CA ALA A 58 -7.80 7.98 -8.76
C ALA A 58 -8.90 8.60 -7.89
N SER A 59 -9.60 9.62 -8.41
CA SER A 59 -10.77 10.23 -7.76
C SER A 59 -11.76 10.85 -8.75
N GLU A 60 -12.98 11.08 -8.27
CA GLU A 60 -13.97 11.98 -8.86
C GLU A 60 -13.59 13.47 -8.71
N ASP A 61 -12.66 13.80 -7.81
CA ASP A 61 -12.14 15.16 -7.64
C ASP A 61 -11.33 15.60 -8.88
N PRO A 62 -11.70 16.70 -9.55
CA PRO A 62 -10.99 17.19 -10.74
C PRO A 62 -9.48 17.42 -10.55
N ARG A 63 -9.03 17.64 -9.30
CA ARG A 63 -7.60 17.81 -8.97
C ARG A 63 -6.80 16.51 -9.19
N PHE A 64 -7.43 15.36 -8.97
CA PHE A 64 -6.82 14.03 -9.00
C PHE A 64 -7.47 13.12 -10.05
N HIS A 65 -8.22 13.70 -11.00
CA HIS A 65 -8.88 12.99 -12.09
C HIS A 65 -7.89 12.56 -13.18
N HIS A 66 -6.89 11.77 -12.78
CA HIS A 66 -5.83 11.21 -13.61
C HIS A 66 -5.70 9.70 -13.35
N ARG A 67 -4.96 9.03 -14.24
CA ARG A 67 -4.74 7.58 -14.15
C ARG A 67 -3.41 7.35 -13.46
N PHE A 68 -3.46 6.81 -12.24
CA PHE A 68 -2.27 6.39 -11.51
C PHE A 68 -2.15 4.87 -11.57
N GLY A 69 -0.94 4.37 -11.79
CA GLY A 69 -0.70 2.93 -11.95
C GLY A 69 -1.08 2.15 -10.70
N ARG A 70 -0.54 2.56 -9.55
CA ARG A 70 -0.82 1.95 -8.26
C ARG A 70 -2.32 1.93 -7.94
N ASP A 71 -2.98 3.08 -8.00
CA ASP A 71 -4.40 3.24 -7.74
C ASP A 71 -5.25 2.38 -8.67
N THR A 72 -4.89 2.32 -9.96
CA THR A 72 -5.56 1.48 -10.96
C THR A 72 -5.53 0.02 -10.55
N PHE A 73 -4.35 -0.52 -10.25
CA PHE A 73 -4.22 -1.95 -9.96
C PHE A 73 -4.74 -2.33 -8.56
N ILE A 74 -4.61 -1.47 -7.55
CA ILE A 74 -5.21 -1.69 -6.24
C ILE A 74 -6.75 -1.65 -6.33
N THR A 75 -7.31 -0.67 -7.04
CA THR A 75 -8.76 -0.59 -7.28
C THR A 75 -9.26 -1.84 -8.02
N ALA A 76 -8.58 -2.21 -9.11
CA ALA A 76 -8.96 -3.36 -9.91
C ALA A 76 -8.88 -4.67 -9.11
N TYR A 77 -7.88 -4.82 -8.23
CA TYR A 77 -7.78 -5.95 -7.31
C TYR A 77 -9.03 -6.07 -6.42
N PHE A 78 -9.40 -4.98 -5.74
CA PHE A 78 -10.56 -5.01 -4.84
C PHE A 78 -11.86 -5.32 -5.59
N ILE A 79 -12.04 -4.77 -6.79
CA ILE A 79 -13.19 -5.09 -7.64
C ILE A 79 -13.19 -6.57 -7.98
N ALA A 80 -12.08 -7.13 -8.45
CA ALA A 80 -11.99 -8.54 -8.82
C ALA A 80 -12.30 -9.48 -7.65
N GLU A 81 -11.85 -9.14 -6.44
CA GLU A 81 -12.20 -9.89 -5.24
C GLU A 81 -13.68 -9.71 -4.84
N SER A 82 -14.26 -8.52 -5.05
CA SER A 82 -15.65 -8.21 -4.66
C SER A 82 -16.68 -9.02 -5.44
N ILE A 83 -16.40 -9.35 -6.71
CA ILE A 83 -17.29 -10.10 -7.60
C ILE A 83 -17.61 -11.50 -7.04
N LYS A 84 -16.73 -12.06 -6.20
CA LYS A 84 -16.96 -13.35 -5.52
C LYS A 84 -18.14 -13.31 -4.54
N TYR A 85 -18.49 -12.12 -4.03
CA TYR A 85 -19.54 -11.91 -3.04
C TYR A 85 -20.74 -11.15 -3.62
N SER A 86 -20.48 -10.19 -4.50
CA SER A 86 -21.49 -9.37 -5.19
C SER A 86 -21.16 -9.29 -6.68
N PRO A 87 -21.63 -10.25 -7.50
CA PRO A 87 -21.39 -10.23 -8.94
C PRO A 87 -21.99 -8.98 -9.59
N GLN A 88 -21.14 -8.22 -10.32
CA GLN A 88 -21.50 -7.00 -11.05
C GLN A 88 -20.85 -7.02 -12.44
N GLU A 89 -21.54 -7.56 -13.43
CA GLU A 89 -20.99 -7.75 -14.79
C GLU A 89 -20.52 -6.45 -15.43
N GLU A 90 -21.29 -5.37 -15.32
CA GLU A 90 -20.92 -4.08 -15.90
C GLU A 90 -19.63 -3.53 -15.28
N LEU A 91 -19.52 -3.61 -13.95
CA LEU A 91 -18.33 -3.14 -13.24
C LEU A 91 -17.11 -3.97 -13.64
N TRP A 92 -17.26 -5.30 -13.69
CA TRP A 92 -16.23 -6.22 -14.15
C TRP A 92 -15.71 -5.87 -15.55
N GLN A 93 -16.60 -5.73 -16.53
CA GLN A 93 -16.22 -5.43 -17.91
C GLN A 93 -15.56 -4.05 -18.07
N ARG A 94 -16.04 -3.04 -17.34
CA ARG A 94 -15.41 -1.71 -17.31
C ARG A 94 -14.00 -1.76 -16.72
N THR A 95 -13.83 -2.46 -15.60
CA THR A 95 -12.53 -2.63 -14.94
C THR A 95 -11.55 -3.42 -15.79
N LYS A 96 -11.98 -4.55 -16.36
CA LYS A 96 -11.19 -5.37 -17.30
C LYS A 96 -10.66 -4.49 -18.43
N LYS A 97 -11.53 -3.77 -19.12
CA LYS A 97 -11.16 -2.87 -20.22
C LYS A 97 -10.17 -1.78 -19.78
N ALA A 98 -10.38 -1.20 -18.60
CA ALA A 98 -9.48 -0.18 -18.05
C ALA A 98 -8.08 -0.72 -17.75
N VAL A 99 -7.99 -1.94 -17.18
CA VAL A 99 -6.73 -2.66 -16.92
C VAL A 99 -5.95 -2.91 -18.21
N PHE A 100 -6.59 -3.48 -19.24
CA PHE A 100 -5.94 -3.72 -20.53
C PHE A 100 -5.53 -2.40 -21.21
N ASN A 101 -6.37 -1.36 -21.18
CA ASN A 101 -6.03 -0.06 -21.75
C ASN A 101 -4.83 0.59 -21.04
N PHE A 102 -4.68 0.40 -19.72
CA PHE A 102 -3.52 0.92 -19.00
C PHE A 102 -2.19 0.38 -19.57
N TRP A 103 -2.18 -0.88 -20.01
CA TRP A 103 -1.01 -1.52 -20.63
C TRP A 103 -0.68 -1.04 -22.05
N GLU A 104 -1.55 -0.26 -22.69
CA GLU A 104 -1.21 0.47 -23.92
C GLU A 104 -0.25 1.64 -23.67
N HIS A 105 -0.10 2.03 -22.40
CA HIS A 105 0.84 3.05 -21.95
C HIS A 105 2.07 2.45 -21.24
N GLN A 106 2.36 1.16 -21.44
CA GLN A 106 3.59 0.53 -20.94
C GLN A 106 4.82 1.33 -21.39
N LEU A 107 5.73 1.59 -20.46
CA LEU A 107 6.95 2.34 -20.75
C LEU A 107 7.89 1.55 -21.67
N PRO A 108 8.77 2.22 -22.43
CA PRO A 108 9.70 1.54 -23.34
C PRO A 108 10.58 0.50 -22.64
N ASN A 109 10.89 0.70 -21.37
CA ASN A 109 11.68 -0.25 -20.57
C ASN A 109 10.84 -1.34 -19.89
N GLY A 110 9.53 -1.43 -20.14
CA GLY A 110 8.65 -2.48 -19.64
C GLY A 110 7.80 -2.13 -18.41
N GLN A 111 8.10 -1.02 -17.73
CA GLN A 111 7.35 -0.60 -16.54
C GLN A 111 5.91 -0.19 -16.82
N ALA A 112 5.05 -0.38 -15.82
CA ALA A 112 3.80 0.37 -15.71
C ALA A 112 4.10 1.80 -15.21
N PRO A 113 3.58 2.86 -15.85
CA PRO A 113 3.81 4.24 -15.41
C PRO A 113 3.19 4.53 -14.04
N HIS A 114 3.79 5.49 -13.31
CA HIS A 114 3.23 6.04 -12.08
C HIS A 114 1.93 6.80 -12.35
N GLU A 115 1.96 7.71 -13.32
CA GLU A 115 0.82 8.57 -13.68
C GLU A 115 0.77 8.81 -15.19
N ILE A 116 -0.44 8.80 -15.74
CA ILE A 116 -0.74 9.17 -17.13
C ILE A 116 -1.87 10.20 -17.13
N LYS A 117 -1.60 11.35 -17.75
CA LYS A 117 -2.61 12.39 -17.95
C LYS A 117 -2.66 12.88 -19.40
N PRO A 118 -3.80 13.39 -19.89
CA PRO A 118 -3.86 14.08 -21.16
C PRO A 118 -2.89 15.26 -21.22
N PHE A 119 -2.30 15.48 -22.40
CA PHE A 119 -1.39 16.60 -22.59
C PHE A 119 -2.06 17.94 -22.26
N ASN A 120 -1.39 18.73 -21.42
CA ASN A 120 -1.74 20.12 -21.18
C ASN A 120 -0.47 20.96 -21.04
N LYS A 121 -0.52 22.21 -21.55
CA LYS A 121 0.66 23.09 -21.59
C LYS A 121 1.21 23.44 -20.21
N ARG A 122 0.35 23.49 -19.18
CA ARG A 122 0.74 23.85 -17.82
C ARG A 122 1.63 22.77 -17.21
N ASP A 123 1.16 21.53 -17.20
CA ASP A 123 1.91 20.40 -16.63
C ASP A 123 3.12 20.01 -17.46
N ALA A 124 3.11 20.26 -18.77
CA ALA A 124 4.26 20.02 -19.64
C ALA A 124 5.51 20.86 -19.25
N THR A 125 5.35 21.90 -18.42
CA THR A 125 6.48 22.68 -17.88
C THR A 125 7.13 22.03 -16.66
N LYS A 126 6.45 21.07 -16.02
CA LYS A 126 6.94 20.38 -14.83
C LYS A 126 7.93 19.29 -15.26
N ARG A 127 9.14 19.31 -14.69
CA ARG A 127 10.24 18.41 -15.10
C ARG A 127 9.88 16.93 -14.98
N PHE A 128 9.05 16.56 -14.01
CA PHE A 128 8.72 15.18 -13.70
C PHE A 128 7.75 14.51 -14.68
N TYR A 129 7.20 15.26 -15.64
CA TYR A 129 6.49 14.68 -16.78
C TYR A 129 7.34 14.73 -18.03
N TYR A 130 7.24 13.68 -18.84
CA TYR A 130 7.66 13.72 -20.23
C TYR A 130 6.48 13.41 -21.15
N ARG A 131 6.57 13.88 -22.39
CA ARG A 131 5.52 13.69 -23.38
C ARG A 131 5.63 12.29 -24.00
N ASN A 132 4.52 11.57 -24.04
CA ASN A 132 4.36 10.32 -24.77
C ASN A 132 3.07 10.38 -25.60
N GLY A 133 3.20 10.70 -26.89
CA GLY A 133 2.07 10.98 -27.78
C GLY A 133 1.23 12.17 -27.28
N ASP A 134 -0.07 11.91 -27.07
CA ASP A 134 -1.04 12.87 -26.55
C ASP A 134 -1.13 12.90 -25.02
N ASN A 135 -0.24 12.17 -24.34
CA ASN A 135 -0.18 12.10 -22.88
C ASN A 135 1.10 12.73 -22.32
N LEU A 136 0.99 13.16 -21.06
CA LEU A 136 2.12 13.38 -20.15
C LEU A 136 2.21 12.16 -19.23
N VAL A 137 3.44 11.68 -19.03
CA VAL A 137 3.73 10.45 -18.29
C VAL A 137 4.76 10.73 -17.20
N ASN A 138 4.51 10.19 -16.01
CA ASN A 138 5.45 10.11 -14.91
C ASN A 138 5.81 8.63 -14.69
N ASP A 139 7.10 8.33 -14.55
CA ASP A 139 7.64 6.98 -14.36
C ASP A 139 8.25 6.72 -12.97
N ASP A 140 8.01 7.60 -12.01
CA ASP A 140 8.54 7.50 -10.65
C ASP A 140 7.68 6.57 -9.77
N SER A 141 7.59 5.30 -10.17
CA SER A 141 6.96 4.25 -9.37
C SER A 141 7.77 2.96 -9.45
N VAL A 142 8.12 2.42 -8.28
CA VAL A 142 8.77 1.12 -8.16
C VAL A 142 7.76 -0.02 -7.92
N ASP A 143 6.54 0.35 -7.51
CA ASP A 143 5.50 -0.56 -7.04
C ASP A 143 4.37 -0.83 -8.05
N ALA A 144 4.11 0.09 -8.99
CA ALA A 144 3.03 -0.07 -9.97
C ALA A 144 3.26 -1.29 -10.88
N THR A 145 4.48 -1.53 -11.34
CA THR A 145 4.79 -2.65 -12.23
C THR A 145 4.53 -4.03 -11.61
N PRO A 146 5.05 -4.37 -10.40
CA PRO A 146 4.71 -5.64 -9.77
C PRO A 146 3.21 -5.74 -9.42
N LEU A 147 2.55 -4.65 -8.99
CA LEU A 147 1.09 -4.63 -8.79
C LEU A 147 0.34 -4.96 -10.09
N ALA A 148 0.75 -4.38 -11.20
CA ALA A 148 0.18 -4.64 -12.52
C ALA A 148 0.29 -6.11 -12.92
N LEU A 149 1.47 -6.70 -12.70
CA LEU A 149 1.72 -8.12 -12.96
C LEU A 149 0.93 -9.06 -12.06
N ILE A 150 0.62 -8.65 -10.83
CA ILE A 150 -0.22 -9.42 -9.90
C ILE A 150 -1.69 -9.39 -10.34
N VAL A 151 -2.19 -8.22 -10.72
CA VAL A 151 -3.63 -7.98 -10.87
C VAL A 151 -4.14 -8.28 -12.27
N THR A 152 -3.36 -7.99 -13.32
CA THR A 152 -3.80 -8.16 -14.71
C THR A 152 -4.23 -9.60 -15.02
N PRO A 153 -3.51 -10.66 -14.58
CA PRO A 153 -3.95 -12.03 -14.79
C PRO A 153 -5.33 -12.38 -14.24
N MET A 154 -5.83 -11.63 -13.25
CA MET A 154 -7.18 -11.85 -12.70
C MET A 154 -8.28 -11.55 -13.72
N PHE A 155 -7.99 -10.71 -14.73
CA PHE A 155 -8.95 -10.25 -15.74
C PHE A 155 -8.77 -10.93 -17.11
N ILE A 156 -7.80 -11.83 -17.24
CA ILE A 156 -7.59 -12.63 -18.44
C ILE A 156 -8.56 -13.80 -18.39
N GLU A 157 -9.50 -13.84 -19.34
CA GLU A 157 -10.57 -14.85 -19.38
C GLU A 157 -10.38 -15.86 -20.51
N THR A 158 -9.53 -15.54 -21.49
CA THR A 158 -9.28 -16.39 -22.66
C THR A 158 -7.79 -16.60 -22.93
N GLU A 159 -7.46 -17.69 -23.63
CA GLU A 159 -6.08 -17.94 -24.08
C GLU A 159 -5.60 -16.86 -25.06
N GLU A 160 -6.49 -16.32 -25.89
CA GLU A 160 -6.16 -15.25 -26.83
C GLU A 160 -5.72 -13.97 -26.09
N GLU A 161 -6.46 -13.58 -25.04
CA GLU A 161 -6.09 -12.45 -24.20
C GLU A 161 -4.76 -12.69 -23.49
N LEU A 162 -4.50 -13.92 -23.04
CA LEU A 162 -3.23 -14.29 -22.43
C LEU A 162 -2.07 -14.15 -23.41
N GLU A 163 -2.18 -14.74 -24.60
CA GLU A 163 -1.16 -14.69 -25.65
C GLU A 163 -0.86 -13.25 -26.09
N GLN A 164 -1.88 -12.41 -26.20
CA GLN A 164 -1.70 -10.98 -26.49
C GLN A 164 -0.97 -10.24 -25.36
N PHE A 165 -1.16 -10.67 -24.11
CA PHE A 165 -0.58 -10.00 -22.96
C PHE A 165 0.84 -10.48 -22.60
N ILE A 166 1.21 -11.73 -22.92
CA ILE A 166 2.53 -12.32 -22.64
C ILE A 166 3.70 -11.40 -23.03
N PRO A 167 3.74 -10.76 -24.23
CA PRO A 167 4.84 -9.86 -24.59
C PRO A 167 4.99 -8.66 -23.64
N LYS A 168 3.88 -8.10 -23.16
CA LYS A 168 3.91 -6.97 -22.20
C LYS A 168 4.35 -7.45 -20.83
N ALA A 169 3.84 -8.61 -20.38
CA ALA A 169 4.24 -9.22 -19.13
C ALA A 169 5.73 -9.57 -19.08
N ASN A 170 6.28 -10.14 -20.17
CA ASN A 170 7.71 -10.45 -20.26
C ASN A 170 8.58 -9.19 -20.11
N LYS A 171 8.25 -8.10 -20.81
CA LYS A 171 8.99 -6.83 -20.65
C LYS A 171 8.96 -6.29 -19.22
N ALA A 172 7.81 -6.37 -18.56
CA ALA A 172 7.65 -5.93 -17.18
C ALA A 172 8.44 -6.81 -16.19
N LEU A 173 8.42 -8.14 -16.39
CA LEU A 173 9.22 -9.09 -15.62
C LEU A 173 10.72 -8.88 -15.84
N ASP A 174 11.15 -8.70 -17.08
CA ASP A 174 12.55 -8.43 -17.44
C ASP A 174 13.05 -7.14 -16.81
N TRP A 175 12.23 -6.08 -16.81
CA TRP A 175 12.55 -4.86 -16.09
C TRP A 175 12.74 -5.10 -14.59
N MET A 176 11.81 -5.80 -13.94
CA MET A 176 11.90 -6.10 -12.50
C MET A 176 13.18 -6.88 -12.21
N ILE A 177 13.47 -7.91 -13.01
CA ILE A 177 14.65 -8.77 -12.86
C ILE A 177 15.93 -7.96 -13.05
N GLN A 178 16.01 -7.16 -14.10
CA GLN A 178 17.18 -6.31 -14.37
C GLN A 178 17.38 -5.28 -13.26
N ASN A 179 16.31 -4.68 -12.74
CA ASN A 179 16.38 -3.75 -11.62
C ASN A 179 16.92 -4.44 -10.36
N ILE A 180 16.37 -5.59 -9.99
CA ILE A 180 16.81 -6.43 -8.87
C ILE A 180 18.31 -6.76 -9.00
N GLU A 181 18.76 -7.20 -10.18
CA GLU A 181 20.16 -7.52 -10.43
C GLU A 181 21.07 -6.28 -10.34
N THR A 182 20.59 -5.12 -10.79
CA THR A 182 21.33 -3.85 -10.73
C THR A 182 21.51 -3.35 -9.30
N TYR A 183 20.54 -3.58 -8.41
CA TYR A 183 20.52 -3.03 -7.06
C TYR A 183 20.66 -4.11 -5.99
N SER A 184 21.72 -4.91 -6.10
CA SER A 184 22.15 -5.87 -5.07
C SER A 184 21.10 -6.91 -4.67
N GLY A 185 20.21 -7.29 -5.59
CA GLY A 185 19.17 -8.29 -5.35
C GLY A 185 17.84 -7.74 -4.87
N TRP A 186 17.60 -6.42 -4.98
CA TRP A 186 16.38 -5.78 -4.52
C TRP A 186 15.71 -4.93 -5.58
N LEU A 187 14.38 -5.01 -5.68
CA LEU A 187 13.62 -4.10 -6.52
C LEU A 187 13.64 -2.72 -5.86
N SER A 188 14.35 -1.77 -6.47
CA SER A 188 14.76 -0.52 -5.81
C SER A 188 14.63 0.70 -6.70
N TYR A 189 14.63 1.88 -6.07
CA TYR A 189 14.64 3.19 -6.74
C TYR A 189 15.75 4.11 -6.23
N LYS A 190 16.08 5.13 -7.02
CA LYS A 190 17.06 6.18 -6.69
C LYS A 190 16.40 7.56 -6.67
N TYR A 191 16.94 8.48 -5.88
CA TYR A 191 16.40 9.84 -5.74
C TYR A 191 16.70 10.71 -6.97
N ASN A 192 17.89 10.55 -7.56
CA ASN A 192 18.33 11.38 -8.68
C ASN A 192 17.85 10.80 -10.01
N ARG A 193 16.82 11.43 -10.56
CA ARG A 193 16.17 11.03 -11.83
C ARG A 193 16.56 11.98 -12.95
N LYS A 194 16.66 11.43 -14.18
CA LYS A 194 16.96 12.21 -15.39
C LYS A 194 15.98 13.37 -15.61
N ASN A 195 14.71 13.16 -15.25
CA ASN A 195 13.63 14.13 -15.39
C ASN A 195 13.27 14.81 -14.05
N GLY A 196 14.04 14.60 -12.97
CA GLY A 196 13.56 14.91 -11.60
C GLY A 196 12.28 14.14 -11.26
N GLY A 197 11.58 14.56 -10.19
CA GLY A 197 10.26 14.02 -9.84
C GLY A 197 10.12 13.56 -8.40
N LEU A 198 9.33 12.50 -8.18
CA LEU A 198 9.04 12.02 -6.84
C LEU A 198 10.31 11.47 -6.20
N VAL A 199 10.57 11.92 -4.97
CA VAL A 199 11.75 11.44 -4.21
C VAL A 199 11.52 10.00 -3.80
N ASN A 200 10.32 9.66 -3.33
CA ASN A 200 9.96 8.31 -2.96
C ASN A 200 9.03 7.71 -4.03
N GLN A 201 9.28 6.47 -4.43
CA GLN A 201 8.58 5.82 -5.55
C GLN A 201 7.69 4.66 -5.10
N GLY A 202 7.54 4.45 -3.80
CA GLY A 202 6.54 3.56 -3.21
C GLY A 202 5.23 4.29 -2.94
N TRP A 203 4.30 3.61 -2.26
CA TRP A 203 2.97 4.16 -2.00
C TRP A 203 2.96 5.40 -1.10
N MET A 204 3.91 5.49 -0.17
CA MET A 204 4.16 6.71 0.59
C MET A 204 5.18 7.61 -0.14
N ASP A 205 4.75 8.26 -1.21
CA ASP A 205 5.62 9.02 -2.11
C ASP A 205 5.98 10.45 -1.64
N SER A 206 5.44 10.91 -0.50
CA SER A 206 5.86 12.18 0.08
C SER A 206 7.32 12.15 0.55
N LYS A 207 8.00 13.31 0.51
CA LYS A 207 9.46 13.42 0.73
C LYS A 207 9.93 12.97 2.12
N ASP A 208 9.00 12.84 3.04
CA ASP A 208 9.20 12.66 4.46
C ASP A 208 8.72 11.27 4.92
N SER A 209 8.35 10.37 4.00
CA SER A 209 7.88 9.02 4.32
C SER A 209 8.98 8.02 4.61
N ILE A 210 10.20 8.22 4.11
CA ILE A 210 11.29 7.26 4.26
C ILE A 210 12.33 7.85 5.20
N LYS A 211 12.26 7.45 6.48
CA LYS A 211 13.06 8.03 7.56
C LYS A 211 13.68 6.94 8.41
N TRP A 212 14.86 7.22 8.97
CA TRP A 212 15.45 6.38 10.00
C TRP A 212 16.44 7.19 10.84
N ARG A 213 16.30 7.18 12.17
CA ARG A 213 17.05 8.07 13.08
C ARG A 213 16.95 9.52 12.63
N SER A 214 17.94 10.37 12.90
CA SER A 214 18.03 11.78 12.45
C SER A 214 18.24 11.97 10.94
N ILE A 215 18.06 10.92 10.12
CA ILE A 215 18.29 10.95 8.67
C ILE A 215 16.94 11.01 7.96
N ARG A 216 16.71 12.13 7.25
CA ARG A 216 15.50 12.35 6.44
C ARG A 216 15.55 11.66 5.08
N PHE A 217 16.76 11.44 4.54
CA PHE A 217 16.98 10.80 3.24
C PHE A 217 18.08 9.75 3.40
N PRO A 218 17.73 8.49 3.71
CA PRO A 218 18.69 7.39 3.75
C PRO A 218 19.45 7.28 2.40
N PRO A 219 20.70 6.78 2.37
CA PRO A 219 21.42 6.59 1.11
C PRO A 219 20.60 5.79 0.09
N ASP A 220 20.64 6.16 -1.19
CA ASP A 220 19.97 5.41 -2.27
C ASP A 220 20.91 4.37 -2.90
N PRO A 221 20.41 3.31 -3.57
CA PRO A 221 19.01 3.00 -3.84
C PRO A 221 18.21 2.54 -2.61
N ILE A 222 16.91 2.79 -2.59
CA ILE A 222 15.99 2.37 -1.53
C ILE A 222 15.22 1.13 -1.96
N ALA A 223 15.21 0.10 -1.12
CA ALA A 223 14.42 -1.12 -1.28
C ALA A 223 13.32 -1.20 -0.20
N LEU A 224 12.07 -1.01 -0.59
CA LEU A 224 10.93 -0.99 0.33
C LEU A 224 10.39 -2.41 0.61
N VAL A 225 9.97 -2.66 1.84
CA VAL A 225 9.55 -3.99 2.31
C VAL A 225 8.35 -4.56 1.55
N GLU A 226 7.32 -3.74 1.32
CA GLU A 226 6.12 -4.13 0.59
C GLU A 226 6.41 -4.36 -0.89
N VAL A 227 7.33 -3.60 -1.46
CA VAL A 227 7.71 -3.70 -2.87
C VAL A 227 8.41 -5.04 -3.15
N GLN A 228 9.23 -5.52 -2.22
CA GLN A 228 9.84 -6.85 -2.34
C GLN A 228 8.77 -7.94 -2.29
N ALA A 229 7.75 -7.77 -1.45
CA ALA A 229 6.63 -8.70 -1.37
C ALA A 229 5.78 -8.70 -2.65
N TYR A 230 5.53 -7.53 -3.25
CA TYR A 230 4.84 -7.43 -4.54
C TYR A 230 5.67 -8.08 -5.65
N ALA A 231 6.99 -7.85 -5.67
CA ALA A 231 7.89 -8.47 -6.63
C ALA A 231 7.87 -9.99 -6.51
N TRP A 232 7.96 -10.53 -5.29
CA TRP A 232 7.86 -11.95 -5.03
C TRP A 232 6.53 -12.53 -5.52
N LYS A 233 5.40 -11.90 -5.19
CA LYS A 233 4.07 -12.35 -5.64
C LYS A 233 3.95 -12.35 -7.17
N ALA A 234 4.43 -11.29 -7.82
CA ALA A 234 4.44 -11.21 -9.28
C ALA A 234 5.27 -12.35 -9.91
N LEU A 235 6.48 -12.61 -9.40
CA LEU A 235 7.31 -13.72 -9.87
C LEU A 235 6.60 -15.07 -9.69
N ARG A 236 5.94 -15.31 -8.54
CA ARG A 236 5.20 -16.56 -8.29
C ARG A 236 3.99 -16.71 -9.22
N VAL A 237 3.16 -15.67 -9.37
CA VAL A 237 2.00 -15.65 -10.28
C VAL A 237 2.43 -16.02 -11.70
N TRP A 238 3.46 -15.35 -12.23
CA TRP A 238 3.91 -15.58 -13.60
C TRP A 238 4.69 -16.87 -13.79
N SER A 239 5.39 -17.36 -12.75
CA SER A 239 6.00 -18.69 -12.80
C SER A 239 4.96 -19.79 -13.02
N ASP A 240 3.77 -19.65 -12.43
CA ASP A 240 2.69 -20.62 -12.60
C ASP A 240 2.01 -20.51 -13.98
N ILE A 241 1.81 -19.29 -14.47
CA ILE A 241 1.27 -19.05 -15.82
C ILE A 241 2.18 -19.66 -16.90
N PHE A 242 3.50 -19.49 -16.76
CA PHE A 242 4.48 -20.04 -17.69
C PHE A 242 4.73 -21.54 -17.55
N ALA A 243 4.25 -22.21 -16.49
CA ALA A 243 4.64 -23.59 -16.16
C ALA A 243 4.49 -24.60 -17.32
N GLN A 244 3.43 -24.46 -18.13
CA GLN A 244 3.17 -25.32 -19.29
C GLN A 244 3.56 -24.69 -20.63
N ARG A 245 3.78 -23.37 -20.67
CA ARG A 245 4.05 -22.58 -21.90
C ARG A 245 5.53 -22.39 -22.16
N ASP A 246 6.25 -22.03 -21.11
CA ASP A 246 7.69 -21.86 -21.09
C ASP A 246 8.23 -22.41 -19.75
N PRO A 247 8.47 -23.73 -19.66
CA PRO A 247 8.94 -24.36 -18.44
C PRO A 247 10.29 -23.81 -17.94
N GLN A 248 11.14 -23.33 -18.86
CA GLN A 248 12.44 -22.77 -18.50
C GLN A 248 12.28 -21.39 -17.85
N ARG A 249 11.42 -20.52 -18.42
CA ARG A 249 11.08 -19.24 -17.81
C ARG A 249 10.35 -19.40 -16.50
N SER A 250 9.41 -20.35 -16.42
CA SER A 250 8.73 -20.72 -15.17
C SER A 250 9.73 -21.07 -14.06
N LYS A 251 10.72 -21.92 -14.38
CA LYS A 251 11.78 -22.32 -13.45
C LYS A 251 12.63 -21.12 -13.00
N ASP A 252 13.08 -20.28 -13.94
CA ASP A 252 13.86 -19.06 -13.64
C ASP A 252 13.11 -18.12 -12.69
N LEU A 253 11.83 -17.83 -12.98
CA LEU A 253 11.00 -16.96 -12.12
C LEU A 253 10.81 -17.56 -10.72
N ARG A 254 10.63 -18.87 -10.61
CA ARG A 254 10.50 -19.56 -9.32
C ARG A 254 11.80 -19.49 -8.51
N GLU A 255 12.94 -19.77 -9.12
CA GLU A 255 14.25 -19.71 -8.46
C GLU A 255 14.55 -18.28 -7.95
N ARG A 256 14.21 -17.26 -8.75
CA ARG A 256 14.33 -15.86 -8.35
C ARG A 256 13.40 -15.48 -7.20
N ALA A 257 12.17 -15.99 -7.20
CA ALA A 257 11.24 -15.77 -6.10
C ALA A 257 11.76 -16.39 -4.79
N GLU A 258 12.31 -17.62 -4.84
CA GLU A 258 12.87 -18.28 -3.66
C GLU A 258 14.14 -17.59 -3.14
N ASP A 259 15.02 -17.11 -4.04
CA ASP A 259 16.20 -16.32 -3.68
C ASP A 259 15.82 -14.96 -3.06
N LEU A 260 14.82 -14.27 -3.63
CA LEU A 260 14.28 -13.03 -3.05
C LEU A 260 13.67 -13.29 -1.67
N LYS A 261 12.90 -14.37 -1.50
CA LYS A 261 12.32 -14.77 -0.22
C LYS A 261 13.40 -15.07 0.83
N ARG A 262 14.45 -15.82 0.47
CA ARG A 262 15.57 -16.09 1.39
C ARG A 262 16.23 -14.80 1.87
N ARG A 263 16.69 -13.96 0.93
CA ARG A 263 17.35 -12.68 1.24
C ARG A 263 16.45 -11.76 2.05
N PHE A 264 15.17 -11.68 1.72
CA PHE A 264 14.19 -10.85 2.43
C PHE A 264 14.19 -11.18 3.92
N ASN A 265 14.06 -12.46 4.28
CA ASN A 265 13.98 -12.87 5.68
C ASN A 265 15.32 -12.72 6.42
N GLU A 266 16.46 -12.73 5.71
CA GLU A 266 17.78 -12.46 6.29
C GLU A 266 18.01 -10.97 6.57
N ASN A 267 17.51 -10.08 5.70
CA ASN A 267 17.88 -8.66 5.72
C ASN A 267 16.79 -7.73 6.25
N PHE A 268 15.50 -8.08 6.11
CA PHE A 268 14.38 -7.23 6.55
C PHE A 268 13.90 -7.57 7.96
N THR A 269 14.18 -8.78 8.47
CA THR A 269 13.78 -9.15 9.84
C THR A 269 14.49 -8.25 10.84
N LEU A 270 13.72 -7.53 11.65
CA LEU A 270 14.23 -6.69 12.73
C LEU A 270 13.76 -7.23 14.07
N GLU A 271 14.55 -6.98 15.10
CA GLU A 271 14.20 -7.23 16.49
C GLU A 271 14.49 -5.97 17.30
N ASP A 272 13.52 -5.54 18.10
CA ASP A 272 13.64 -4.42 19.04
C ASP A 272 13.12 -4.83 20.43
N ASP A 273 12.94 -3.85 21.32
CA ASP A 273 12.47 -4.04 22.69
C ASP A 273 11.04 -4.61 22.79
N ARG A 274 10.26 -4.54 21.71
CA ARG A 274 8.90 -5.07 21.59
C ARG A 274 8.83 -6.36 20.78
N GLY A 275 9.99 -6.88 20.33
CA GLY A 275 10.15 -8.17 19.68
C GLY A 275 10.35 -8.09 18.17
N VAL A 276 10.06 -9.20 17.48
CA VAL A 276 10.31 -9.36 16.05
C VAL A 276 9.30 -8.59 15.21
N TYR A 277 9.78 -7.88 14.19
CA TYR A 277 8.99 -7.23 13.15
C TYR A 277 9.80 -7.17 11.84
N LEU A 278 9.44 -6.30 10.90
CA LEU A 278 10.19 -6.08 9.66
C LEU A 278 10.59 -4.61 9.51
N ALA A 279 11.77 -4.38 8.95
CA ALA A 279 12.23 -3.05 8.57
C ALA A 279 11.33 -2.45 7.50
N HIS A 280 11.17 -1.13 7.52
CA HIS A 280 10.44 -0.39 6.50
C HIS A 280 11.08 -0.59 5.12
N GLY A 281 12.41 -0.63 5.09
CA GLY A 281 13.19 -0.78 3.88
C GLY A 281 14.66 -1.06 4.18
N LEU A 282 15.44 -1.21 3.11
CA LEU A 282 16.90 -1.14 3.12
C LEU A 282 17.36 0.10 2.36
N ASP A 283 18.44 0.71 2.85
CA ASP A 283 19.10 1.80 2.15
C ASP A 283 20.23 1.28 1.23
N GLY A 284 20.86 2.19 0.48
CA GLY A 284 21.90 1.88 -0.50
C GLY A 284 23.19 1.30 0.08
N THR A 285 23.34 1.30 1.41
CA THR A 285 24.44 0.63 2.11
C THR A 285 24.08 -0.80 2.54
N GLY A 286 22.84 -1.22 2.31
CA GLY A 286 22.26 -2.46 2.83
C GLY A 286 21.78 -2.34 4.28
N SER A 287 21.76 -1.13 4.86
CA SER A 287 21.34 -0.92 6.24
C SER A 287 19.82 -0.89 6.34
N GLN A 288 19.27 -1.44 7.42
CA GLN A 288 17.84 -1.40 7.69
C GLN A 288 17.36 0.01 8.03
N ILE A 289 16.29 0.44 7.34
CA ILE A 289 15.45 1.57 7.68
C ILE A 289 14.42 1.06 8.69
N ARG A 290 14.72 1.17 9.99
CA ARG A 290 13.96 0.48 11.06
C ARG A 290 12.80 1.30 11.65
N SER A 291 12.30 2.31 10.94
CA SER A 291 11.07 2.99 11.36
C SER A 291 9.90 2.01 11.35
N ILE A 292 9.14 1.96 12.44
CA ILE A 292 7.97 1.07 12.55
C ILE A 292 6.82 1.69 11.77
N SER A 293 6.47 1.07 10.64
CA SER A 293 5.39 1.50 9.75
C SER A 293 4.38 0.38 9.48
N ILE A 294 3.34 0.74 8.76
CA ILE A 294 2.30 -0.15 8.23
C ILE A 294 2.78 -1.08 7.10
N ASN A 295 3.87 -0.74 6.41
CA ASN A 295 4.31 -1.41 5.18
C ASN A 295 4.54 -2.94 5.32
N PRO A 296 5.09 -3.46 6.43
CA PRO A 296 5.17 -4.90 6.65
C PRO A 296 3.82 -5.63 6.53
N GLY A 297 2.72 -4.96 6.90
CA GLY A 297 1.37 -5.50 6.70
C GLY A 297 1.00 -5.63 5.23
N LEU A 298 1.40 -4.69 4.37
CA LEU A 298 1.20 -4.81 2.91
C LEU A 298 1.98 -6.01 2.34
N GLY A 299 3.08 -6.41 2.99
CA GLY A 299 3.76 -7.66 2.69
C GLY A 299 2.93 -8.93 2.96
N LEU A 300 1.99 -8.88 3.92
CA LEU A 300 1.04 -9.98 4.19
C LEU A 300 -0.05 -10.07 3.11
N TRP A 301 -0.52 -8.93 2.58
CA TRP A 301 -1.44 -8.89 1.43
C TRP A 301 -0.83 -9.56 0.19
N ALA A 302 0.47 -9.40 0.00
CA ALA A 302 1.21 -9.98 -1.11
C ALA A 302 1.43 -11.51 -0.97
N ASN A 303 0.52 -12.25 -0.33
CA ASN A 303 0.52 -13.70 -0.32
C ASN A 303 0.05 -14.28 -1.67
N TYR A 304 0.44 -15.52 -1.95
CA TYR A 304 0.04 -16.30 -3.11
C TYR A 304 -0.14 -17.76 -2.73
N LYS A 305 -1.34 -18.32 -2.93
CA LYS A 305 -1.70 -19.72 -2.61
C LYS A 305 -1.33 -20.14 -1.18
N GLY A 306 -1.55 -19.25 -0.20
CA GLY A 306 -1.25 -19.49 1.22
C GLY A 306 0.22 -19.31 1.60
N GLU A 307 1.11 -18.99 0.67
CA GLU A 307 2.49 -18.63 0.94
C GLU A 307 2.69 -17.10 0.93
N SER A 308 3.69 -16.62 1.67
CA SER A 308 4.18 -15.24 1.62
C SER A 308 5.70 -15.22 1.41
N ILE A 309 6.23 -14.08 0.99
CA ILE A 309 7.66 -13.77 1.10
C ILE A 309 8.12 -13.78 2.57
N ILE A 310 7.22 -13.42 3.49
CA ILE A 310 7.49 -13.46 4.94
C ILE A 310 7.41 -14.92 5.37
N LYS A 311 8.45 -15.41 6.06
CA LYS A 311 8.48 -16.78 6.60
C LYS A 311 7.31 -17.03 7.54
N SER A 312 6.72 -18.21 7.46
CA SER A 312 5.51 -18.59 8.21
C SER A 312 5.70 -18.45 9.72
N GLU A 313 6.90 -18.70 10.25
CA GLU A 313 7.24 -18.50 11.65
C GLU A 313 7.35 -17.03 12.07
N VAL A 314 7.62 -16.11 11.13
CA VAL A 314 7.72 -14.65 11.36
C VAL A 314 6.34 -13.97 11.27
N ILE A 315 5.44 -14.48 10.43
CA ILE A 315 4.11 -13.91 10.20
C ILE A 315 3.35 -13.60 11.52
N PRO A 316 3.23 -14.53 12.50
CA PRO A 316 2.54 -14.23 13.76
C PRO A 316 3.11 -13.05 14.54
N PHE A 317 4.42 -12.78 14.44
CA PHE A 317 5.03 -11.61 15.09
C PHE A 317 4.63 -10.32 14.38
N VAL A 318 4.63 -10.32 13.04
CA VAL A 318 4.17 -9.20 12.21
C VAL A 318 2.71 -8.88 12.51
N VAL A 319 1.84 -9.90 12.55
CA VAL A 319 0.41 -9.72 12.88
C VAL A 319 0.24 -9.15 14.28
N ARG A 320 0.93 -9.70 15.30
CA ARG A 320 0.85 -9.18 16.67
C ARG A 320 1.27 -7.72 16.77
N ARG A 321 2.33 -7.30 16.07
CA ARG A 321 2.76 -5.89 16.07
C ARG A 321 1.76 -4.99 15.35
N ILE A 322 1.24 -5.42 14.19
CA ILE A 322 0.19 -4.67 13.47
C ILE A 322 -1.03 -4.45 14.38
N MET A 323 -1.47 -5.49 15.09
CA MET A 323 -2.63 -5.44 15.98
C MET A 323 -2.35 -4.79 17.35
N SER A 324 -1.12 -4.36 17.61
CA SER A 324 -0.77 -3.70 18.87
C SER A 324 -1.30 -2.26 18.90
N ASP A 325 -1.39 -1.71 20.11
CA ASP A 325 -1.78 -0.32 20.37
C ASP A 325 -0.88 0.72 19.68
N GLU A 326 0.34 0.32 19.29
CA GLU A 326 1.28 1.14 18.54
C GLU A 326 0.80 1.44 17.12
N LEU A 327 0.18 0.47 16.45
CA LEU A 327 -0.18 0.55 15.03
C LEU A 327 -1.70 0.54 14.83
N PHE A 328 -2.44 -0.37 15.45
CA PHE A 328 -3.88 -0.51 15.22
C PHE A 328 -4.70 0.40 16.13
N ASP A 329 -5.71 1.03 15.54
CA ASP A 329 -6.78 1.76 16.21
C ASP A 329 -8.12 1.19 15.74
N GLU A 330 -8.92 0.65 16.67
CA GLU A 330 -10.16 -0.03 16.32
C GLU A 330 -11.19 0.90 15.65
N THR A 331 -11.07 2.22 15.85
CA THR A 331 -12.02 3.20 15.28
C THR A 331 -11.47 3.95 14.06
N ALA A 332 -10.26 3.62 13.61
CA ALA A 332 -9.67 4.24 12.41
C ALA A 332 -9.00 3.26 11.43
N GLY A 333 -8.42 2.18 11.93
CA GLY A 333 -7.59 1.27 11.14
C GLY A 333 -6.14 1.30 11.59
N ILE A 334 -5.22 1.04 10.67
CA ILE A 334 -3.80 0.94 10.99
C ILE A 334 -3.11 2.28 10.70
N ARG A 335 -2.35 2.78 11.67
CA ARG A 335 -1.53 3.98 11.55
C ARG A 335 -0.41 3.77 10.53
N THR A 336 -0.11 4.81 9.77
CA THR A 336 0.99 4.80 8.79
C THR A 336 2.33 4.55 9.47
N PHE A 337 2.57 5.20 10.61
CA PHE A 337 3.69 4.97 11.51
C PHE A 337 3.22 4.67 12.93
N GLY A 338 4.00 3.86 13.64
CA GLY A 338 3.73 3.53 15.04
C GLY A 338 3.67 4.79 15.90
N ARG A 339 2.70 4.89 16.82
CA ARG A 339 2.47 6.12 17.61
C ARG A 339 3.60 6.52 18.55
N TYR A 340 4.54 5.60 18.81
CA TYR A 340 5.74 5.86 19.62
C TYR A 340 6.94 6.29 18.76
N GLN A 341 6.81 6.27 17.43
CA GLN A 341 7.83 6.79 16.54
C GLN A 341 7.89 8.30 16.70
N ARG A 342 9.11 8.83 16.87
CA ARG A 342 9.33 10.26 16.72
C ARG A 342 9.16 10.62 15.24
N THR A 343 7.99 11.15 14.89
CA THR A 343 7.78 11.71 13.58
C THR A 343 8.59 13.00 13.46
N PHE A 344 9.29 13.17 12.33
CA PHE A 344 10.03 14.41 12.06
C PHE A 344 9.13 15.58 11.68
N ASP A 345 7.94 15.25 11.19
CA ASP A 345 6.92 16.20 10.80
C ASP A 345 5.61 15.70 11.39
N LYS A 346 5.10 16.36 12.43
CA LYS A 346 3.87 15.94 13.10
C LYS A 346 2.64 16.14 12.21
N GLU A 347 2.75 17.02 11.23
CA GLU A 347 1.69 17.41 10.28
C GLU A 347 2.01 16.91 8.86
N GLY A 348 2.91 15.92 8.73
CA GLY A 348 3.33 15.37 7.44
C GLY A 348 2.26 14.48 6.80
N TYR A 349 2.17 14.52 5.46
CA TYR A 349 1.15 13.82 4.67
C TYR A 349 1.09 12.32 4.95
N HIS A 350 2.23 11.61 4.85
CA HIS A 350 2.31 10.20 5.27
C HIS A 350 2.92 10.02 6.66
N SER A 351 3.75 10.97 7.11
CA SER A 351 4.58 10.79 8.30
C SER A 351 4.10 11.51 9.55
N GLY A 352 2.94 12.15 9.47
CA GLY A 352 2.27 12.78 10.60
C GLY A 352 1.94 11.81 11.72
N GLN A 353 1.61 12.36 12.88
CA GLN A 353 1.12 11.58 14.00
C GLN A 353 -0.32 11.12 13.71
N ASP A 354 -0.64 9.83 13.99
CA ASP A 354 -1.98 9.28 13.85
C ASP A 354 -2.60 9.46 12.44
N VAL A 355 -1.77 9.33 11.39
CA VAL A 355 -2.24 9.33 9.99
C VAL A 355 -2.73 7.94 9.59
N PHE A 356 -3.95 7.87 9.05
CA PHE A 356 -4.63 6.64 8.64
C PHE A 356 -5.02 6.65 7.18
N TRP A 357 -4.76 5.53 6.49
CA TRP A 357 -5.14 5.30 5.10
C TRP A 357 -6.10 4.10 5.04
N PRO A 358 -7.41 4.31 4.78
CA PRO A 358 -8.37 3.21 4.71
C PRO A 358 -7.96 2.10 3.73
N VAL A 359 -7.43 2.47 2.56
CA VAL A 359 -7.02 1.52 1.51
C VAL A 359 -6.01 0.49 2.01
N THR A 360 -5.01 0.90 2.79
CA THR A 360 -3.98 -0.02 3.29
C THR A 360 -4.53 -0.92 4.38
N SER A 361 -5.46 -0.43 5.21
CA SER A 361 -6.18 -1.27 6.16
C SER A 361 -6.97 -2.37 5.44
N TYR A 362 -7.66 -2.06 4.34
CA TYR A 362 -8.37 -3.08 3.55
C TYR A 362 -7.42 -4.09 2.89
N MET A 363 -6.29 -3.64 2.33
CA MET A 363 -5.29 -4.56 1.78
C MET A 363 -4.75 -5.52 2.85
N ILE A 364 -4.39 -4.98 4.02
CA ILE A 364 -3.84 -5.77 5.13
C ILE A 364 -4.88 -6.76 5.64
N ALA A 365 -6.13 -6.33 5.83
CA ALA A 365 -7.20 -7.21 6.26
C ALA A 365 -7.41 -8.39 5.31
N ASP A 366 -7.43 -8.15 4.00
CA ASP A 366 -7.52 -9.21 2.99
C ASP A 366 -6.33 -10.18 3.07
N GLY A 367 -5.12 -9.66 3.27
CA GLY A 367 -3.92 -10.47 3.53
C GLY A 367 -4.03 -11.35 4.78
N LEU A 368 -4.49 -10.77 5.89
CA LEU A 368 -4.68 -11.47 7.16
C LEU A 368 -5.68 -12.62 7.01
N ILE A 369 -6.84 -12.36 6.40
CA ILE A 369 -7.89 -13.36 6.17
C ILE A 369 -7.36 -14.52 5.31
N LYS A 370 -6.66 -14.21 4.20
CA LYS A 370 -6.08 -15.22 3.29
C LYS A 370 -4.97 -16.05 3.94
N LEU A 371 -4.30 -15.52 4.97
CA LEU A 371 -3.29 -16.22 5.77
C LEU A 371 -3.86 -16.89 7.03
N GLY A 372 -5.19 -16.86 7.24
CA GLY A 372 -5.87 -17.54 8.34
C GLY A 372 -6.03 -16.71 9.62
N PHE A 373 -5.58 -15.46 9.65
CA PHE A 373 -5.78 -14.51 10.76
C PHE A 373 -7.14 -13.81 10.61
N VAL A 374 -8.21 -14.61 10.58
CA VAL A 374 -9.55 -14.15 10.23
C VAL A 374 -10.05 -13.13 11.26
N GLN A 375 -9.88 -13.38 12.55
CA GLN A 375 -10.38 -12.47 13.59
C GLN A 375 -9.71 -11.10 13.54
N GLU A 376 -8.40 -11.07 13.31
CA GLU A 376 -7.62 -9.86 13.15
C GLU A 376 -8.04 -9.11 11.87
N GLY A 377 -8.13 -9.82 10.75
CA GLY A 377 -8.58 -9.23 9.48
C GLY A 377 -9.98 -8.64 9.55
N GLU A 378 -10.91 -9.30 10.25
CA GLU A 378 -12.28 -8.84 10.50
C GLU A 378 -12.33 -7.54 11.30
N LYS A 379 -11.43 -7.36 12.28
CA LYS A 379 -11.30 -6.08 13.01
C LYS A 379 -10.74 -5.00 12.12
N VAL A 380 -9.64 -5.30 11.41
CA VAL A 380 -8.94 -4.32 10.57
C VAL A 380 -9.83 -3.81 9.43
N ARG A 381 -10.60 -4.69 8.75
CA ARG A 381 -11.47 -4.25 7.64
C ARG A 381 -12.65 -3.39 8.08
N ARG A 382 -13.15 -3.56 9.32
CA ARG A 382 -14.31 -2.81 9.80
C ARG A 382 -13.91 -1.46 10.41
N ALA A 383 -12.68 -1.32 10.90
CA ALA A 383 -12.23 -0.10 11.58
C ALA A 383 -12.42 1.20 10.76
N PRO A 384 -12.14 1.25 9.44
CA PRO A 384 -12.34 2.45 8.64
C PRO A 384 -13.82 2.90 8.50
N ARG A 385 -14.81 2.05 8.82
CA ARG A 385 -16.24 2.40 8.73
C ARG A 385 -16.60 3.60 9.60
N THR A 386 -15.96 3.72 10.76
CA THR A 386 -16.18 4.86 11.67
C THR A 386 -15.88 6.18 10.95
N ALA A 387 -14.69 6.29 10.35
CA ALA A 387 -14.30 7.48 9.61
C ALA A 387 -15.20 7.72 8.38
N ILE A 388 -15.50 6.67 7.60
CA ILE A 388 -16.37 6.80 6.41
C ILE A 388 -17.76 7.32 6.78
N LYS A 389 -18.35 6.82 7.87
CA LYS A 389 -19.65 7.27 8.36
C LYS A 389 -19.58 8.71 8.89
N LEU A 390 -18.57 9.04 9.69
CA LEU A 390 -18.38 10.39 10.24
C LEU A 390 -18.22 11.44 9.15
N PHE A 391 -17.44 11.14 8.10
CA PHE A 391 -17.21 12.08 7.00
C PHE A 391 -18.27 12.02 5.90
N GLY A 392 -19.12 11.00 5.89
CA GLY A 392 -20.11 10.75 4.83
C GLY A 392 -19.47 10.52 3.44
N SER A 393 -18.23 10.03 3.39
CA SER A 393 -17.49 9.88 2.14
C SER A 393 -16.37 8.84 2.25
N PHE A 394 -15.95 8.29 1.10
CA PHE A 394 -14.82 7.36 1.00
C PHE A 394 -13.50 8.15 0.96
N ILE A 395 -12.93 8.44 2.12
CA ILE A 395 -11.80 9.34 2.26
C ILE A 395 -10.47 8.72 1.79
N GLU A 396 -9.57 9.55 1.27
CA GLU A 396 -8.20 9.15 0.93
C GLU A 396 -7.39 8.83 2.20
N GLN A 397 -7.34 9.80 3.11
CA GLN A 397 -6.69 9.68 4.41
C GLN A 397 -7.31 10.65 5.41
N PHE A 398 -6.95 10.46 6.68
CA PHE A 398 -7.37 11.32 7.79
C PHE A 398 -6.36 11.22 8.94
N THR A 399 -6.44 12.17 9.85
CA THR A 399 -5.62 12.19 11.07
C THR A 399 -6.49 12.40 12.31
N ARG A 400 -5.87 12.29 13.49
CA ARG A 400 -6.50 12.63 14.77
C ARG A 400 -5.90 13.93 15.32
N GLU A 401 -6.75 14.94 15.48
CA GLU A 401 -6.40 16.23 16.09
C GLU A 401 -7.34 16.50 17.27
N ASN A 402 -6.76 16.80 18.44
CA ASN A 402 -7.53 17.13 19.66
C ASN A 402 -8.68 16.14 19.92
N GLY A 403 -8.39 14.83 19.87
CA GLY A 403 -9.38 13.77 20.11
C GLY A 403 -10.37 13.52 18.98
N SER A 404 -10.39 14.34 17.91
CA SER A 404 -11.34 14.23 16.79
C SER A 404 -10.66 13.76 15.52
N TYR A 405 -11.42 13.06 14.65
CA TYR A 405 -10.94 12.76 13.30
C TYR A 405 -11.15 13.96 12.37
N VAL A 406 -10.10 14.32 11.65
CA VAL A 406 -10.12 15.40 10.66
C VAL A 406 -9.50 14.94 9.35
N LEU A 407 -9.98 15.50 8.24
CA LEU A 407 -9.33 15.30 6.95
C LEU A 407 -7.95 15.97 6.99
N PHE A 408 -6.93 15.29 6.48
CA PHE A 408 -5.61 15.88 6.42
C PHE A 408 -5.60 17.10 5.49
N ASN A 409 -5.06 18.21 5.98
CA ASN A 409 -4.80 19.43 5.22
C ASN A 409 -3.65 20.22 5.86
N ASN A 410 -2.52 20.37 5.14
CA ASN A 410 -1.36 21.15 5.61
C ASN A 410 -1.17 22.47 4.82
N GLY A 411 -2.21 22.91 4.08
CA GLY A 411 -2.17 24.07 3.20
C GLY A 411 -1.49 23.84 1.84
N HIS A 412 -0.77 22.72 1.66
CA HIS A 412 -0.14 22.32 0.40
C HIS A 412 -0.74 21.06 -0.20
N GLU A 413 -1.12 20.12 0.66
CA GLU A 413 -1.74 18.84 0.36
C GLU A 413 -3.03 18.73 1.16
N GLU A 414 -4.07 18.19 0.53
CA GLU A 414 -5.40 18.03 1.13
C GLU A 414 -5.96 16.68 0.71
N SER A 415 -6.56 15.97 1.68
CA SER A 415 -7.18 14.67 1.44
C SER A 415 -8.32 14.77 0.45
N CYS A 416 -8.33 13.85 -0.51
CA CYS A 416 -9.45 13.71 -1.40
C CYS A 416 -10.67 13.07 -0.71
N ARG A 417 -11.86 13.55 -1.07
CA ARG A 417 -13.13 12.85 -0.81
C ARG A 417 -13.46 11.95 -2.00
N ASN A 418 -13.93 10.74 -1.72
CA ASN A 418 -14.25 9.72 -2.72
C ASN A 418 -13.04 9.26 -3.54
N GLN A 419 -11.99 8.86 -2.84
CA GLN A 419 -10.81 8.27 -3.44
C GLN A 419 -11.11 6.83 -3.89
N THR A 420 -10.90 6.55 -5.18
CA THR A 420 -11.41 5.34 -5.85
C THR A 420 -10.93 4.04 -5.22
N TRP A 421 -9.68 3.98 -4.76
CA TRP A 421 -9.15 2.79 -4.09
C TRP A 421 -9.81 2.50 -2.72
N THR A 422 -10.31 3.53 -2.04
CA THR A 422 -11.00 3.43 -0.75
C THR A 422 -12.43 3.01 -1.01
N ILE A 423 -13.06 3.56 -2.06
CA ILE A 423 -14.37 3.13 -2.54
C ILE A 423 -14.33 1.63 -2.85
N ALA A 424 -13.33 1.17 -3.61
CA ALA A 424 -13.22 -0.24 -3.98
C ALA A 424 -12.92 -1.15 -2.78
N GLY A 425 -12.03 -0.74 -1.87
CA GLY A 425 -11.75 -1.50 -0.65
C GLY A 425 -12.98 -1.62 0.26
N PHE A 426 -13.73 -0.53 0.44
CA PHE A 426 -15.01 -0.57 1.15
C PHE A 426 -16.03 -1.44 0.42
N TYR A 427 -16.11 -1.36 -0.91
CA TYR A 427 -17.05 -2.17 -1.70
C TYR A 427 -16.79 -3.67 -1.51
N LEU A 428 -15.52 -4.10 -1.51
CA LEU A 428 -15.17 -5.49 -1.18
C LEU A 428 -15.62 -5.86 0.23
N GLU A 429 -15.20 -5.11 1.25
CA GLU A 429 -15.41 -5.51 2.64
C GLU A 429 -16.90 -5.52 3.03
N SER A 430 -17.67 -4.54 2.56
CA SER A 430 -19.12 -4.48 2.79
C SER A 430 -19.86 -5.56 1.99
N SER A 431 -19.40 -5.90 0.78
CA SER A 431 -19.97 -7.02 0.01
C SER A 431 -19.74 -8.37 0.70
N MET A 432 -18.63 -8.55 1.43
CA MET A 432 -18.40 -9.76 2.22
C MET A 432 -19.45 -9.92 3.32
N ASP A 433 -19.78 -8.84 4.04
CA ASP A 433 -20.80 -8.87 5.10
C ASP A 433 -22.22 -9.04 4.51
N LEU A 434 -22.56 -8.32 3.43
CA LEU A 434 -23.88 -8.38 2.81
C LEU A 434 -24.12 -9.69 2.05
N GLY A 435 -23.09 -10.25 1.40
CA GLY A 435 -23.16 -11.52 0.69
C GLY A 435 -23.22 -12.74 1.62
N SER A 436 -22.79 -12.59 2.87
CA SER A 436 -22.86 -13.62 3.92
C SER A 436 -24.18 -13.62 4.69
N ALA A 437 -25.03 -12.60 4.51
CA ALA A 437 -26.34 -12.54 5.14
C ALA A 437 -27.28 -13.59 4.50
N PRO A 438 -28.09 -14.32 5.28
CA PRO A 438 -29.18 -15.11 4.71
C PRO A 438 -30.05 -14.18 3.87
N ARG A 439 -30.28 -14.52 2.60
CA ARG A 439 -31.30 -13.82 1.81
C ARG A 439 -32.63 -14.01 2.55
N ALA A 440 -33.15 -12.92 3.10
CA ALA A 440 -34.45 -12.89 3.80
C ALA A 440 -35.59 -13.32 2.87
#